data_AF-X1P088-F1
#
_entry.id   AF-X1P088-F1
#
_cell.length_a   1.000
_cell.length_b   1.000
_cell.length_c   1.000
_cell.angle_alpha   90.00
_cell.angle_beta   90.00
_cell.angle_gamma   90.00
#
_symmetry.space_group_name_H-M   'P 1'
#
loop_
_entity.id
_entity.type
_entity.pdbx_description
1 polymer ?
#
loop_
_entity_poly.entity_id
_entity_poly.type
_entity_poly.pdbx_seq_one_letter_code
_entity_poly.pdbx_strand_id
1 'polypeptide(L)'
;MPLTNPQDAAAAISVHTAIADAHQTTREVKAGTYTGDASDDRQIAVGFKCKIVFVFRNLTNPTQWICHMQTEAAKFLLGGASSQASDLELHATDGFVVDNMTCNILDDVYNYLAISE
;
A
#
# COMPACT_ATOMS: atom_id res chain seq x y z
N MET A 1 46.98 11.86 38.18
CA MET A 1 46.24 12.14 36.93
C MET A 1 45.36 10.93 36.66
N PRO A 2 44.02 11.04 36.62
CA PRO A 2 43.19 9.88 36.32
C PRO A 2 43.29 9.57 34.82
N LEU A 3 43.72 8.35 34.51
CA LEU A 3 43.66 7.80 33.15
C LEU A 3 42.19 7.44 32.89
N THR A 4 41.54 8.18 32.00
CA THR A 4 40.23 7.80 31.46
C THR A 4 40.40 6.49 30.70
N ASN A 5 39.69 5.46 31.16
CA ASN A 5 39.74 4.13 30.58
C ASN A 5 39.21 4.18 29.13
N PRO A 6 40.00 3.78 28.11
CA PRO A 6 39.58 3.84 26.71
C PRO A 6 38.37 2.94 26.39
N GLN A 7 38.03 1.97 27.26
CA GLN A 7 36.81 1.17 27.11
C GLN A 7 35.52 1.97 27.39
N ASP A 8 35.57 3.04 28.18
CA ASP A 8 34.39 3.82 28.55
C ASP A 8 33.89 4.71 27.38
N ALA A 9 34.76 5.04 26.42
CA ALA A 9 34.40 5.80 25.23
C ALA A 9 33.73 4.95 24.12
N ALA A 10 34.07 3.66 24.03
CA ALA A 10 33.52 2.76 23.02
C ALA A 10 32.06 2.39 23.29
N ALA A 11 31.66 2.29 24.56
CA ALA A 11 30.28 1.98 24.94
C ALA A 11 29.30 3.11 24.58
N ALA A 12 29.73 4.38 24.65
CA ALA A 12 28.87 5.53 24.35
C ALA A 12 28.55 5.67 22.85
N ILE A 13 29.49 5.32 21.96
CA ILE A 13 29.32 5.43 20.51
C ILE A 13 28.39 4.33 19.98
N SER A 14 28.41 3.14 20.59
CA SER A 14 27.57 2.01 20.17
C SER A 14 26.07 2.22 20.45
N VAL A 15 25.72 3.08 21.41
CA VAL A 15 24.32 3.34 21.75
C VAL A 15 23.70 4.33 20.76
N HIS A 16 24.45 5.30 20.24
CA HIS A 16 23.90 6.34 19.36
C HIS A 16 23.51 5.82 17.97
N THR A 17 24.21 4.80 17.45
CA THR A 17 23.89 4.16 16.17
C THR A 17 22.63 3.29 16.25
N ALA A 18 22.37 2.63 17.39
CA ALA A 18 21.20 1.75 17.56
C ALA A 18 19.87 2.52 17.64
N ILE A 19 19.87 3.78 18.08
CA ILE A 19 18.67 4.63 18.18
C ILE A 19 18.29 5.25 16.83
N ALA A 20 19.25 5.41 15.91
CA ALA A 20 19.00 5.97 14.58
C ALA A 20 18.32 4.98 13.63
N ASP A 21 18.56 3.68 13.81
CA ASP A 21 18.01 2.60 12.96
C ASP A 21 16.64 2.10 13.44
N ALA A 22 16.27 2.37 14.70
CA ALA A 22 15.05 1.85 15.32
C ALA A 22 13.75 2.55 14.88
N HIS A 23 13.81 3.58 14.02
CA HIS A 23 12.61 4.34 13.66
C HIS A 23 12.68 5.01 12.28
N GLN A 24 13.25 4.32 11.28
CA GLN A 24 12.91 4.58 9.89
C GLN A 24 12.10 3.39 9.36
N THR A 25 10.80 3.39 9.64
CA THR A 25 9.87 2.58 8.84
C THR A 25 9.91 3.14 7.43
N THR A 26 10.67 2.51 6.54
CA THR A 26 10.72 2.90 5.13
C THR A 26 9.31 2.77 4.57
N ARG A 27 8.71 3.91 4.22
CA ARG A 27 7.41 3.91 3.53
C ARG A 27 7.65 3.49 2.09
N GLU A 28 7.06 2.38 1.70
CA GLU A 28 7.16 1.85 0.34
C GLU A 28 5.97 2.31 -0.49
N VAL A 29 6.24 2.61 -1.76
CA VAL A 29 5.23 2.96 -2.75
C VAL A 29 5.48 2.10 -3.98
N LYS A 30 4.43 1.42 -4.45
CA LYS A 30 4.48 0.60 -5.67
C LYS A 30 3.34 0.96 -6.60
N ALA A 31 3.66 1.21 -7.86
CA ALA A 31 2.68 1.32 -8.92
C ALA A 31 2.74 0.06 -9.80
N GLY A 32 1.62 -0.28 -10.43
CA GLY A 32 1.57 -1.40 -11.36
C GLY A 32 0.29 -1.42 -12.16
N THR A 33 0.14 -2.48 -12.94
CA THR A 33 -1.03 -2.70 -13.78
C THR A 33 -1.47 -4.15 -13.70
N TYR A 34 -2.76 -4.40 -13.92
CA TYR A 34 -3.30 -5.74 -14.11
C TYR A 34 -4.44 -5.70 -15.11
N THR A 35 -4.62 -6.79 -15.86
CA THR A 35 -5.81 -7.02 -16.67
C THR A 35 -6.80 -7.83 -15.86
N GLY A 36 -8.06 -7.40 -15.86
CA GLY A 36 -9.13 -8.11 -15.17
C GLY A 36 -9.54 -9.40 -15.88
N ASP A 37 -9.99 -10.37 -15.11
CA ASP A 37 -10.34 -11.72 -15.56
C ASP A 37 -11.79 -12.14 -15.26
N ALA A 38 -12.54 -11.34 -14.51
CA ALA A 38 -13.94 -11.56 -14.10
C ALA A 38 -14.26 -12.94 -13.49
N SER A 39 -13.26 -13.67 -12.96
CA SER A 39 -13.50 -15.00 -12.43
C SER A 39 -14.03 -14.96 -11.00
N ASP A 40 -13.28 -14.31 -10.11
CA ASP A 40 -13.54 -14.24 -8.66
C ASP A 40 -12.79 -13.05 -8.06
N ASP A 41 -12.93 -12.84 -6.76
CA ASP A 41 -12.13 -11.88 -6.01
C ASP A 41 -10.65 -12.21 -6.14
N ARG A 42 -9.86 -11.19 -6.48
CA ARG A 42 -8.46 -11.38 -6.88
C ARG A 42 -7.52 -10.63 -5.96
N GLN A 43 -6.55 -11.35 -5.41
CA GLN A 43 -5.45 -10.73 -4.68
C GLN A 43 -4.41 -10.16 -5.66
N ILE A 44 -4.02 -8.90 -5.42
CA ILE A 44 -2.91 -8.23 -6.10
C ILE A 44 -1.74 -8.11 -5.11
N ALA A 45 -0.74 -8.97 -5.27
CA ALA A 45 0.46 -8.97 -4.43
C ALA A 45 1.41 -7.81 -4.78
N VAL A 46 1.85 -7.07 -3.78
CA VAL A 46 2.74 -5.90 -3.97
C VAL A 46 4.09 -6.07 -3.27
N GLY A 47 4.19 -6.98 -2.30
CA GLY A 47 5.37 -7.27 -1.49
C GLY A 47 5.32 -6.68 -0.08
N PHE A 48 4.24 -5.98 0.29
CA PHE A 48 4.07 -5.35 1.61
C PHE A 48 2.60 -5.24 1.98
N LYS A 49 2.34 -5.07 3.29
CA LYS A 49 1.01 -4.74 3.81
C LYS A 49 0.64 -3.31 3.42
N CYS A 50 -0.44 -3.17 2.65
CA CYS A 50 -0.94 -1.88 2.22
C CYS A 50 -1.64 -1.13 3.37
N LYS A 51 -1.45 0.18 3.40
CA LYS A 51 -2.27 1.11 4.18
C LYS A 51 -3.25 1.90 3.33
N ILE A 52 -2.82 2.28 2.12
CA ILE A 52 -3.66 2.97 1.14
C ILE A 52 -3.44 2.31 -0.23
N VAL A 53 -4.52 2.10 -0.97
CA VAL A 53 -4.47 1.69 -2.37
C VAL A 53 -5.39 2.57 -3.20
N PHE A 54 -4.89 3.01 -4.35
CA PHE A 54 -5.66 3.63 -5.41
C PHE A 54 -5.72 2.68 -6.60
N VAL A 55 -6.90 2.48 -7.18
CA VAL A 55 -7.12 1.67 -8.39
C VAL A 55 -7.84 2.53 -9.43
N PHE A 56 -7.38 2.49 -10.67
CA PHE A 56 -7.90 3.27 -11.79
C PHE A 56 -8.18 2.35 -12.97
N ARG A 57 -9.43 2.32 -13.45
CA ARG A 57 -9.76 1.63 -14.71
C ARG A 57 -9.28 2.49 -15.89
N ASN A 58 -8.52 1.88 -16.80
CA ASN A 58 -7.90 2.56 -17.94
C ASN A 58 -8.90 2.77 -19.09
N LEU A 59 -9.84 3.69 -18.90
CA LEU A 59 -10.85 4.09 -19.89
C LEU A 59 -10.77 5.58 -20.20
N THR A 60 -11.43 6.00 -21.29
CA THR A 60 -11.59 7.43 -21.64
C THR A 60 -12.21 8.26 -20.50
N ASN A 61 -13.12 7.65 -19.73
CA ASN A 61 -13.64 8.20 -18.49
C ASN A 61 -13.22 7.25 -17.35
N PRO A 62 -12.08 7.49 -16.68
CA PRO A 62 -11.55 6.55 -15.71
C PRO A 62 -12.43 6.48 -14.47
N THR A 63 -12.81 5.27 -14.09
CA THR A 63 -13.37 4.99 -12.77
C THR A 63 -12.23 4.81 -11.78
N GLN A 64 -12.39 5.35 -10.57
CA GLN A 64 -11.36 5.37 -9.54
C GLN A 64 -11.90 4.81 -8.23
N TRP A 65 -11.09 4.00 -7.56
CA TRP A 65 -11.40 3.43 -6.25
C TRP A 65 -10.24 3.65 -5.30
N ILE A 66 -10.56 3.89 -4.03
CA ILE A 66 -9.59 4.15 -2.97
C ILE A 66 -9.98 3.29 -1.77
N CYS A 67 -9.00 2.61 -1.17
CA CYS A 67 -9.17 1.87 0.07
C CYS A 67 -8.08 2.28 1.07
N HIS A 68 -8.46 2.47 2.35
CA HIS A 68 -7.57 2.97 3.41
C HIS A 68 -7.86 2.26 4.74
N MET A 69 -6.81 1.92 5.50
CA MET A 69 -6.90 1.14 6.75
C MET A 69 -7.68 1.76 7.91
N GLN A 70 -7.93 3.09 7.94
CA GLN A 70 -8.50 3.73 9.15
C GLN A 70 -10.03 3.80 9.20
N THR A 71 -10.72 3.33 8.17
CA THR A 71 -12.17 3.29 8.10
C THR A 71 -12.53 2.13 7.18
N GLU A 72 -13.59 1.39 7.51
CA GLU A 72 -14.30 0.53 6.54
C GLU A 72 -14.26 1.19 5.17
N ALA A 73 -13.69 0.50 4.17
CA ALA A 73 -13.19 1.05 2.90
C ALA A 73 -13.84 2.40 2.52
N ALA A 74 -13.14 3.52 2.78
CA ALA A 74 -13.66 4.84 2.40
C ALA A 74 -13.57 4.99 0.88
N LYS A 75 -14.66 4.64 0.20
CA LYS A 75 -14.81 4.72 -1.26
C LYS A 75 -14.91 6.20 -1.66
N PHE A 76 -13.79 6.82 -2.02
CA PHE A 76 -13.76 8.19 -2.53
C PHE A 76 -13.71 8.17 -4.07
N LEU A 77 -14.78 8.61 -4.71
CA LEU A 77 -14.88 8.73 -6.18
C LEU A 77 -14.53 10.14 -6.63
N LEU A 78 -13.52 10.26 -7.50
CA LEU A 78 -13.15 11.50 -8.16
C LEU A 78 -13.68 11.51 -9.61
N GLY A 79 -14.62 12.41 -9.90
CA GLY A 79 -15.18 12.61 -11.24
C GLY A 79 -16.57 11.99 -11.40
N GLY A 80 -17.48 12.69 -12.10
CA GLY A 80 -18.92 12.43 -12.18
C GLY A 80 -19.40 11.13 -12.84
N ALA A 81 -18.62 10.05 -12.79
CA ALA A 81 -19.10 8.71 -13.08
C ALA A 81 -19.80 8.13 -11.84
N SER A 82 -20.88 7.38 -12.06
CA SER A 82 -21.71 6.75 -11.03
C SER A 82 -20.88 6.04 -9.97
N SER A 83 -21.26 6.19 -8.69
CA SER A 83 -20.71 5.42 -7.58
C SER A 83 -20.98 3.92 -7.78
N GLN A 84 -20.04 3.22 -8.41
CA GLN A 84 -20.02 1.77 -8.34
C GLN A 84 -19.27 1.39 -7.07
N ALA A 85 -20.01 0.85 -6.10
CA ALA A 85 -19.41 0.24 -4.92
C ALA A 85 -18.50 -0.91 -5.39
N SER A 86 -17.22 -0.87 -5.07
CA SER A 86 -16.29 -2.01 -5.21
C SER A 86 -16.01 -2.61 -3.85
N ASP A 87 -15.75 -3.91 -3.78
CA ASP A 87 -15.26 -4.55 -2.56
C ASP A 87 -13.72 -4.62 -2.61
N LEU A 88 -13.12 -3.43 -2.79
CA LEU A 88 -11.68 -3.23 -2.70
C LEU A 88 -11.26 -3.30 -1.22
N GLU A 89 -10.46 -4.29 -0.88
CA GLU A 89 -10.05 -4.57 0.51
C GLU A 89 -8.53 -4.63 0.64
N LEU A 90 -7.98 -4.22 1.79
CA LEU A 90 -6.55 -4.33 2.06
C LEU A 90 -6.22 -5.73 2.57
N HIS A 91 -5.21 -6.38 1.99
CA HIS A 91 -4.75 -7.67 2.47
C HIS A 91 -3.92 -7.47 3.73
N ALA A 92 -4.12 -8.32 4.74
CA ALA A 92 -3.48 -8.17 6.05
C ALA A 92 -1.93 -8.25 6.00
N THR A 93 -1.36 -8.79 4.93
CA THR A 93 0.07 -9.09 4.82
C THR A 93 0.73 -8.63 3.52
N ASP A 94 0.04 -8.71 2.39
CA ASP A 94 0.65 -8.53 1.06
C ASP A 94 -0.37 -8.05 0.04
N GLY A 95 -0.45 -6.72 -0.11
CA GLY A 95 -1.25 -6.08 -1.13
C GLY A 95 -2.71 -5.83 -0.76
N PHE A 96 -3.59 -6.12 -1.71
CA PHE A 96 -5.01 -5.83 -1.65
C PHE A 96 -5.83 -6.84 -2.46
N VAL A 97 -7.13 -6.90 -2.21
CA VAL A 97 -8.09 -7.75 -2.91
C VAL A 97 -9.06 -6.86 -3.69
N VAL A 98 -9.36 -7.24 -4.93
CA VAL A 98 -10.32 -6.58 -5.81
C VAL A 98 -11.50 -7.51 -6.09
N ASP A 99 -12.72 -6.97 -6.15
CA ASP A 99 -13.91 -7.74 -6.48
C ASP A 99 -14.04 -8.02 -7.99
N ASN A 100 -14.75 -9.10 -8.31
CA ASN A 100 -15.02 -9.51 -9.69
C ASN A 100 -16.04 -8.64 -10.47
N MET A 101 -16.78 -7.75 -9.81
CA MET A 101 -17.86 -6.99 -10.46
C MET A 101 -17.43 -5.61 -10.96
N THR A 102 -16.44 -4.99 -10.34
CA THR A 102 -16.10 -3.57 -10.57
C THR A 102 -14.59 -3.34 -10.78
N CYS A 103 -13.74 -3.99 -9.98
CA CYS A 103 -12.29 -3.81 -10.00
C CYS A 103 -11.54 -4.98 -10.67
N ASN A 104 -12.23 -5.98 -11.21
CA ASN A 104 -11.65 -7.12 -11.92
C ASN A 104 -12.52 -7.56 -13.11
N ILE A 105 -13.01 -6.61 -13.92
CA ILE A 105 -13.83 -6.90 -15.10
C ILE A 105 -12.96 -7.45 -16.24
N LEU A 106 -13.48 -8.43 -16.98
CA LEU A 106 -12.77 -9.14 -18.04
C LEU A 106 -12.22 -8.16 -19.10
N ASP A 107 -10.94 -8.33 -19.43
CA ASP A 107 -10.19 -7.58 -20.46
C ASP A 107 -10.00 -6.09 -20.18
N ASP A 108 -10.57 -5.54 -19.10
CA ASP A 108 -10.26 -4.19 -18.67
C ASP A 108 -8.86 -4.12 -18.08
N VAL A 109 -8.15 -3.06 -18.42
CA VAL A 109 -6.83 -2.76 -17.85
C VAL A 109 -7.00 -1.82 -16.68
N TYR A 110 -6.39 -2.16 -15.56
CA TYR A 110 -6.38 -1.37 -14.34
C TYR A 110 -4.96 -0.95 -14.00
N ASN A 111 -4.81 0.28 -13.54
CA ASN A 111 -3.57 0.79 -12.95
C ASN A 111 -3.78 0.91 -11.44
N TYR A 112 -2.73 0.70 -10.65
CA TYR A 112 -2.80 0.89 -9.20
C TYR A 112 -1.60 1.65 -8.65
N LEU A 113 -1.81 2.27 -7.48
CA LEU A 113 -0.79 2.85 -6.61
C LEU A 113 -1.02 2.35 -5.18
N ALA A 114 -0.07 1.57 -4.67
CA ALA A 114 -0.09 1.00 -3.32
C ALA A 114 0.94 1.68 -2.42
N ILE A 115 0.56 1.96 -1.18
CA ILE A 115 1.39 2.64 -0.17
C ILE A 115 1.40 1.79 1.10
N SER A 116 2.59 1.53 1.65
CA SER A 116 2.77 0.73 2.86
C SER A 116 2.24 1.40 4.13
N GLU A 117 2.05 0.60 5.19
CA GLU A 117 1.78 1.07 6.56
C GLU A 117 2.78 2.11 7.08
#